data_AF-A0A944L9Z7-F1
#
_entry.id   AF-A0A944L9Z7-F1
#
_cell.length_a   1.000
_cell.length_b   1.000
_cell.length_c   1.000
_cell.angle_alpha   90.00
_cell.angle_beta   90.00
_cell.angle_gamma   90.00
#
_symmetry.space_group_name_H-M   'P 1'
#
loop_
_entity.id
_entity.type
_entity.pdbx_description
1 polymer ?
#
loop_
_entity_poly.entity_id
_entity_poly.type
_entity_poly.pdbx_seq_one_letter_code
_entity_poly.pdbx_strand_id
1 'polypeptide(L)'
;MILQTARFSRITTAAGLFVGALGMLAGMALTPWEPEDTSASFIQTISANSLQGEVAPLFLHYGWVFLSISVLGLLTMVRHRAVIWGRAAGLLAFVGLVNLSGMLLVDWFALALGQSGLPIDEAVGILEGSATPVNMAAWQIQGLIGVYFGLPLFLLALWRNGFIPWCAGSGRSCIHHRVHNPAVHAGIQRHRHTALCPGTVVCGLENARA
;
A
#
# COMPACT_ATOMS: atom_id res chain seq x y z
N MET A 1 -9.33 2.91 -26.82
CA MET A 1 -9.05 3.86 -25.72
C MET A 1 -9.18 3.23 -24.32
N ILE A 2 -10.31 2.60 -23.96
CA ILE A 2 -10.57 2.06 -22.60
C ILE A 2 -9.57 0.97 -22.12
N LEU A 3 -9.04 0.15 -23.04
CA LEU A 3 -8.04 -0.87 -22.69
C LEU A 3 -6.66 -0.29 -22.36
N GLN A 4 -6.30 0.84 -22.98
CA GLN A 4 -5.01 1.49 -22.73
C GLN A 4 -4.99 2.16 -21.35
N THR A 5 -6.09 2.80 -20.94
CA THR A 5 -6.22 3.41 -19.61
C THR A 5 -6.17 2.37 -18.50
N ALA A 6 -6.81 1.21 -18.69
CA ALA A 6 -6.75 0.11 -17.73
C ALA A 6 -5.33 -0.48 -17.59
N ARG A 7 -4.59 -0.62 -18.70
CA ARG A 7 -3.21 -1.12 -18.69
C ARG A 7 -2.26 -0.13 -18.03
N PHE A 8 -2.40 1.16 -18.34
CA PHE A 8 -1.59 2.22 -17.74
C PHE A 8 -1.78 2.26 -16.22
N SER A 9 -3.02 2.31 -15.74
CA SER A 9 -3.34 2.31 -14.30
C SER A 9 -2.72 1.13 -13.55
N ARG A 10 -2.74 -0.07 -14.14
CA ARG A 10 -2.12 -1.26 -13.52
C ARG A 10 -0.60 -1.16 -13.43
N ILE A 11 0.05 -0.69 -14.49
CA ILE A 11 1.51 -0.54 -14.51
C ILE A 11 1.93 0.54 -13.52
N THR A 12 1.27 1.70 -13.51
CA THR A 12 1.59 2.78 -12.56
C THR A 12 1.36 2.36 -11.12
N THR A 13 0.29 1.59 -10.86
CA THR A 13 0.03 1.03 -9.51
C THR A 13 1.13 0.06 -9.09
N ALA A 14 1.50 -0.89 -9.96
CA ALA A 14 2.51 -1.89 -9.64
C ALA A 14 3.91 -1.26 -9.47
N ALA A 15 4.26 -0.32 -10.36
CA ALA A 15 5.50 0.43 -10.26
C ALA A 15 5.54 1.28 -8.99
N GLY A 16 4.45 1.98 -8.65
CA GLY A 16 4.35 2.76 -7.42
C GLY A 16 4.49 1.90 -6.16
N LEU A 17 3.89 0.70 -6.12
CA LEU A 17 4.05 -0.20 -4.98
C LEU A 17 5.50 -0.65 -4.83
N PHE A 18 6.13 -1.01 -5.94
CA PHE A 18 7.51 -1.50 -5.94
C PHE A 18 8.51 -0.38 -5.58
N VAL A 19 8.43 0.76 -6.25
CA VAL A 19 9.28 1.92 -5.97
C VAL A 19 9.00 2.46 -4.57
N GLY A 20 7.75 2.51 -4.15
CA GLY A 20 7.37 2.93 -2.80
C GLY A 20 7.98 2.05 -1.71
N ALA A 21 7.89 0.73 -1.87
CA ALA A 21 8.48 -0.23 -0.93
C ALA A 21 10.02 -0.16 -0.92
N LEU A 22 10.65 -0.04 -2.08
CA LEU A 22 12.11 0.13 -2.17
C LEU A 22 12.58 1.45 -1.56
N GLY A 23 11.85 2.55 -1.80
CA GLY A 23 12.14 3.86 -1.21
C GLY A 23 12.04 3.81 0.31
N MET A 24 10.99 3.15 0.83
CA MET A 24 10.84 2.94 2.27
C MET A 24 11.99 2.14 2.87
N LEU A 25 12.37 1.04 2.23
CA LEU A 25 13.49 0.20 2.67
C LEU A 25 14.82 0.95 2.65
N ALA A 26 15.09 1.68 1.55
CA ALA A 26 16.30 2.49 1.40
C ALA A 26 16.35 3.60 2.44
N GLY A 27 15.23 4.29 2.66
CA GLY A 27 15.10 5.32 3.68
C GLY A 27 15.43 4.79 5.07
N MET A 28 14.79 3.71 5.49
CA MET A 28 15.04 3.07 6.80
C MET A 28 16.49 2.57 6.96
N ALA A 29 17.10 2.09 5.88
CA ALA A 29 18.49 1.64 5.88
C ALA A 29 19.50 2.80 5.98
N LEU A 30 19.12 3.99 5.51
CA LEU A 30 19.95 5.20 5.54
C LEU A 30 19.68 6.08 6.77
N THR A 31 18.57 5.85 7.50
CA THR A 31 18.24 6.62 8.71
C THR A 31 19.34 6.47 9.76
N PRO A 32 19.94 7.58 10.22
CA PRO A 32 20.89 7.55 11.32
C PRO A 32 20.12 7.39 12.63
N TRP A 33 20.17 6.20 13.23
CA TRP A 33 19.44 5.89 14.45
C TRP A 33 20.14 6.42 15.69
N GLU A 34 19.42 7.19 16.49
CA GLU A 34 19.88 7.73 17.76
C GLU A 34 20.00 6.66 18.85
N PRO A 35 20.95 6.78 19.79
CA PRO A 35 21.15 5.82 20.88
C PRO A 35 20.09 5.90 21.98
N GLU A 36 19.39 7.03 22.07
CA GLU A 36 18.43 7.35 23.13
C GLU A 36 17.20 8.01 22.51
N ASP A 37 16.01 7.68 23.02
CA ASP A 37 14.73 8.24 22.59
C ASP A 37 14.51 9.62 23.23
N THR A 38 15.35 10.59 22.85
CA THR A 38 15.27 11.98 23.32
C THR A 38 15.47 12.97 22.17
N SER A 39 14.79 14.13 22.23
CA SER A 39 14.93 15.20 21.23
C SER A 39 16.38 15.68 21.07
N ALA A 40 17.14 15.73 22.18
CA ALA A 40 18.55 16.11 22.16
C ALA A 40 19.40 15.10 21.38
N SER A 41 19.20 13.81 21.65
CA SER A 41 19.89 12.71 20.97
C SER A 41 19.55 12.68 19.48
N PHE A 42 18.29 12.90 19.12
CA PHE A 42 17.83 13.02 17.74
C PHE A 42 18.52 14.17 16.98
N ILE A 43 18.49 15.39 17.52
CA ILE A 43 19.12 16.58 16.90
C ILE A 43 20.64 16.37 16.75
N GLN A 44 21.31 15.83 17.76
CA GLN A 44 22.75 15.58 17.71
C GLN A 44 23.10 14.50 16.69
N THR A 45 22.35 13.39 16.66
CA THR A 45 22.61 12.27 15.75
C THR A 45 22.42 12.69 14.29
N ILE A 46 21.33 13.40 13.99
CA ILE A 46 21.03 13.81 12.62
C ILE A 46 22.01 14.89 12.12
N SER A 47 22.43 15.82 12.99
CA SER A 47 23.41 16.86 12.63
C SER A 47 24.83 16.32 12.48
N ALA A 48 25.23 15.33 13.29
CA ALA A 48 26.50 14.62 13.14
C ALA A 48 26.57 13.82 11.83
N ASN A 49 25.42 13.39 11.30
CA ASN A 49 25.29 12.61 10.06
C ASN A 49 24.50 13.37 8.98
N SER A 50 24.83 14.64 8.75
CA SER A 50 24.08 15.56 7.87
C SER A 50 23.65 14.96 6.52
N LEU A 51 24.54 14.29 5.79
CA LEU A 51 24.18 13.66 4.50
C LEU A 51 23.07 12.62 4.67
N GLN A 52 23.13 11.77 5.70
CA GLN A 52 22.09 10.78 5.97
C GLN A 52 20.80 11.48 6.42
N GLY A 53 20.92 12.53 7.26
CA GLY A 53 19.80 13.37 7.70
C GLY A 53 19.09 14.11 6.57
N GLU A 54 19.75 14.37 5.44
CA GLU A 54 19.11 14.94 4.25
C GLU A 54 18.49 13.86 3.35
N VAL A 55 19.22 12.76 3.12
CA VAL A 55 18.88 11.77 2.10
C VAL A 55 17.86 10.73 2.60
N ALA A 56 17.98 10.27 3.84
CA ALA A 56 17.07 9.27 4.40
C ALA A 56 15.59 9.74 4.40
N PRO A 57 15.25 10.94 4.93
CA PRO A 57 13.87 11.42 4.87
C PRO A 57 13.35 11.63 3.44
N LEU A 58 14.20 11.97 2.46
CA LEU A 58 13.77 12.05 1.06
C LEU A 58 13.29 10.68 0.54
N PHE A 59 14.06 9.62 0.79
CA PHE A 59 13.67 8.26 0.38
C PHE A 59 12.39 7.79 1.07
N LEU A 60 12.27 8.03 2.39
CA LEU A 60 11.05 7.73 3.14
C LEU A 60 9.86 8.53 2.60
N HIS A 61 10.05 9.83 2.34
CA HIS A 61 9.01 10.75 1.86
C HIS A 61 8.45 10.27 0.52
N TYR A 62 9.32 10.03 -0.46
CA TYR A 62 8.91 9.53 -1.76
C TYR A 62 8.38 8.08 -1.69
N GLY A 63 8.89 7.27 -0.77
CA GLY A 63 8.33 5.96 -0.45
C GLY A 63 6.83 6.04 -0.14
N TRP A 64 6.46 6.90 0.81
CA TRP A 64 5.07 7.17 1.17
C TRP A 64 4.25 7.77 0.03
N VAL A 65 4.81 8.70 -0.76
CA VAL A 65 4.12 9.31 -1.91
C VAL A 65 3.78 8.26 -2.97
N PHE A 66 4.72 7.40 -3.35
CA PHE A 66 4.47 6.36 -4.35
C PHE A 66 3.49 5.29 -3.85
N LEU A 67 3.51 4.95 -2.56
CA LEU A 67 2.48 4.11 -1.96
C LEU A 67 1.10 4.77 -2.03
N SER A 68 1.02 6.09 -1.76
CA SER A 68 -0.23 6.86 -1.84
C SER A 68 -0.81 6.85 -3.27
N ILE A 69 0.03 7.09 -4.29
CA ILE A 69 -0.37 7.01 -5.71
C ILE A 69 -0.86 5.60 -6.06
N SER A 70 -0.22 4.58 -5.50
CA SER A 70 -0.62 3.18 -5.72
C SER A 70 -1.99 2.88 -5.14
N VAL A 71 -2.31 3.41 -3.95
CA VAL A 71 -3.65 3.29 -3.35
C VAL A 71 -4.71 3.93 -4.25
N LEU A 72 -4.44 5.11 -4.85
CA LEU A 72 -5.34 5.73 -5.83
C LEU A 72 -5.55 4.85 -7.07
N GLY A 73 -4.49 4.23 -7.57
CA GLY A 73 -4.57 3.26 -8.67
C GLY A 73 -5.44 2.06 -8.32
N LEU A 74 -5.22 1.45 -7.15
CA LEU A 74 -6.01 0.32 -6.64
C LEU A 74 -7.48 0.67 -6.40
N LEU A 75 -7.79 1.91 -5.99
CA LEU A 75 -9.15 2.39 -5.81
C LEU A 75 -9.99 2.28 -7.10
N THR A 76 -9.36 2.45 -8.26
CA THR A 76 -10.04 2.28 -9.56
C THR A 76 -10.39 0.82 -9.89
N MET A 77 -9.77 -0.12 -9.18
CA MET A 77 -9.94 -1.57 -9.38
C MET A 77 -11.02 -2.17 -8.48
N VAL A 78 -11.42 -1.48 -7.41
CA VAL A 78 -12.53 -1.89 -6.54
C VAL A 78 -13.85 -1.78 -7.32
N ARG A 79 -14.45 -2.94 -7.65
CA ARG A 79 -15.69 -3.04 -8.44
C ARG A 79 -16.69 -4.00 -7.80
N HIS A 80 -17.98 -3.76 -8.03
CA HIS A 80 -19.11 -4.62 -7.66
C HIS A 80 -19.39 -4.74 -6.16
N ARG A 81 -18.55 -5.44 -5.38
CA ARG A 81 -18.83 -5.76 -3.98
C ARG A 81 -18.09 -4.80 -3.05
N ALA A 82 -18.77 -4.34 -2.01
CA ALA A 82 -18.20 -3.44 -0.99
C ALA A 82 -17.56 -2.15 -1.56
N VAL A 83 -18.10 -1.59 -2.66
CA VAL A 83 -17.52 -0.41 -3.34
C VAL A 83 -17.45 0.80 -2.43
N ILE A 84 -18.52 1.11 -1.69
CA ILE A 84 -18.56 2.27 -0.78
C ILE A 84 -17.52 2.10 0.32
N TRP A 85 -17.53 0.97 1.00
CA TRP A 85 -16.60 0.69 2.09
C TRP A 85 -15.15 0.60 1.62
N GLY A 86 -14.86 -0.08 0.50
CA GLY A 86 -13.53 -0.17 -0.07
C GLY A 86 -12.99 1.20 -0.53
N ARG A 87 -13.86 2.07 -1.06
CA ARG A 87 -13.48 3.45 -1.38
C ARG A 87 -13.21 4.29 -0.14
N ALA A 88 -14.07 4.20 0.87
CA ALA A 88 -13.86 4.90 2.14
C ALA A 88 -12.56 4.45 2.82
N ALA A 89 -12.31 3.14 2.90
CA ALA A 89 -11.09 2.58 3.46
C ALA A 89 -9.84 2.98 2.65
N GLY A 90 -9.91 2.94 1.31
CA GLY A 90 -8.78 3.35 0.48
C GLY A 90 -8.52 4.87 0.52
N LEU A 91 -9.55 5.71 0.63
CA LEU A 91 -9.36 7.15 0.87
C LEU A 91 -8.74 7.42 2.24
N LEU A 92 -9.20 6.69 3.28
CA LEU A 92 -8.63 6.77 4.62
C LEU A 92 -7.14 6.34 4.62
N ALA A 93 -6.81 5.26 3.90
CA ALA A 93 -5.43 4.82 3.71
C ALA A 93 -4.60 5.88 2.97
N PHE A 94 -5.12 6.44 1.88
CA PHE A 94 -4.44 7.50 1.13
C PHE A 94 -4.11 8.71 2.00
N VAL A 95 -5.08 9.21 2.77
CA VAL A 95 -4.87 10.33 3.69
C VAL A 95 -3.79 9.99 4.73
N GLY A 96 -3.83 8.79 5.31
CA GLY A 96 -2.81 8.35 6.27
C GLY A 96 -1.41 8.33 5.69
N LEU A 97 -1.24 7.76 4.50
CA LEU A 97 0.06 7.66 3.82
C LEU A 97 0.63 9.04 3.46
N VAL A 98 -0.20 9.93 2.90
CA VAL A 98 0.21 11.32 2.58
C VAL A 98 0.61 12.06 3.85
N ASN A 99 -0.14 11.85 4.92
CA ASN A 99 0.10 12.56 6.16
C ASN A 99 1.38 12.07 6.88
N LEU A 100 1.68 10.75 6.87
CA LEU A 100 2.98 10.24 7.34
C LEU A 100 4.16 10.72 6.47
N SER A 101 3.94 10.90 5.17
CA SER A 101 4.94 11.50 4.28
C SER A 101 5.34 12.92 4.71
N GLY A 102 4.37 13.69 5.22
CA GLY A 102 4.59 15.04 5.72
C GLY A 102 5.31 15.09 7.07
N MET A 103 5.17 14.06 7.91
CA MET A 103 5.85 14.02 9.22
C MET A 103 7.36 14.04 9.12
N LEU A 104 7.93 13.52 8.03
CA LEU A 104 9.38 13.53 7.75
C LEU A 104 9.95 14.94 7.57
N LEU A 105 9.09 15.96 7.48
CA LEU A 105 9.53 17.35 7.47
C LEU A 105 10.33 17.72 8.73
N VAL A 106 10.03 17.04 9.85
CA VAL A 106 10.70 17.25 11.13
C VAL A 106 12.21 16.97 11.07
N ASP A 107 12.64 16.03 10.21
CA ASP A 107 14.05 15.63 10.09
C ASP A 107 14.90 16.81 9.58
N TRP A 108 14.42 17.53 8.55
CA TRP A 108 15.13 18.71 8.05
C TRP A 108 15.10 19.87 9.04
N PHE A 109 14.04 20.02 9.85
CA PHE A 109 14.03 21.02 10.92
C PHE A 109 15.03 20.69 12.03
N ALA A 110 15.11 19.43 12.46
CA ALA A 110 16.08 18.98 13.46
C ALA A 110 17.52 19.13 12.96
N LEU A 111 17.77 18.80 11.68
CA LEU A 111 19.06 19.03 11.04
C LEU A 111 19.44 20.52 11.03
N ALA A 112 18.51 21.39 10.61
CA ALA A 112 18.74 22.83 10.58
C ALA A 112 18.99 23.40 11.99
N LEU A 113 18.26 22.93 13.00
CA LEU A 113 18.48 23.30 14.40
C LEU A 113 19.86 22.87 14.89
N GLY A 114 20.28 21.63 14.60
CA GLY A 114 21.61 21.15 14.98
C GLY A 114 22.76 21.90 14.27
N GLN A 115 22.52 22.46 13.09
CA GLN A 115 23.48 23.25 12.33
C GLN A 115 23.44 24.76 12.63
N SER A 116 22.43 25.23 13.37
CA SER A 116 22.20 26.66 13.62
C SER A 116 23.24 27.32 14.53
N GLY A 117 23.99 26.53 15.30
CA GLY A 117 24.92 27.02 16.33
C GLY A 117 24.25 27.39 17.65
N LEU A 118 22.94 27.14 17.80
CA LEU A 118 22.22 27.32 19.06
C LEU A 118 22.71 26.32 20.13
N PRO A 119 22.65 26.68 21.42
CA PRO A 119 22.77 25.71 22.51
C PRO A 119 21.72 24.59 22.36
N ILE A 120 22.11 23.36 22.67
CA ILE A 120 21.23 22.19 22.47
C ILE A 120 19.90 22.32 23.22
N ASP A 121 19.91 22.89 24.43
CA ASP A 121 18.69 23.07 25.23
C ASP A 121 17.69 24.02 24.55
N GLU A 122 18.19 25.05 23.86
CA GLU A 122 17.35 25.99 23.11
C GLU A 122 16.80 25.35 21.84
N ALA A 123 17.63 24.60 21.11
CA ALA A 123 17.21 23.84 19.93
C ALA A 123 16.12 22.80 20.27
N VAL A 124 16.27 22.07 21.38
CA VAL A 124 15.27 21.13 21.90
C VAL A 124 13.99 21.86 22.28
N GLY A 125 14.10 23.00 22.98
CA GLY A 125 12.94 23.81 23.36
C GLY A 125 12.14 24.31 22.16
N ILE A 126 12.80 24.66 21.05
CA ILE A 126 12.14 25.04 19.79
C ILE A 126 11.42 23.83 19.18
N LEU A 127 12.09 22.69 19.06
CA LEU A 127 11.52 21.48 18.46
C LEU A 127 10.30 20.99 19.25
N GLU A 128 10.45 20.81 20.56
CA GLU A 128 9.37 20.36 21.45
C GLU A 128 8.25 21.40 21.59
N GLY A 129 8.60 22.69 21.62
CA GLY A 129 7.63 23.78 21.63
C GLY A 129 6.74 23.81 20.38
N SER A 130 7.27 23.39 19.22
CA SER A 130 6.49 23.24 17.98
C SER A 130 5.58 21.99 17.99
N ALA A 131 5.93 21.00 18.81
CA ALA A 131 5.24 19.71 18.96
C ALA A 131 4.14 19.74 20.02
N THR A 132 3.32 20.80 20.06
CA THR A 132 2.21 20.89 21.02
C THR A 132 1.29 19.66 20.92
N PRO A 133 0.68 19.17 22.03
CA PRO A 133 -0.14 17.96 22.00
C PRO A 133 -1.28 18.00 20.98
N VAL A 134 -1.87 19.17 20.77
CA VAL A 134 -2.94 19.36 19.78
C VAL A 134 -2.38 19.25 18.36
N ASN A 135 -1.23 19.86 18.07
CA ASN A 135 -0.59 19.77 16.76
C ASN A 135 -0.14 18.33 16.49
N MET A 136 0.54 17.69 17.45
CA MET A 136 0.96 16.31 17.35
C MET A 136 -0.22 15.36 17.17
N ALA A 137 -1.31 15.52 17.93
CA ALA A 137 -2.52 14.73 17.75
C ALA A 137 -3.13 14.97 16.35
N ALA A 138 -3.22 16.23 15.93
CA ALA A 138 -3.76 16.57 14.62
C ALA A 138 -2.97 15.91 13.49
N TRP A 139 -1.64 15.87 13.55
CA TRP A 139 -0.82 15.19 12.55
C TRP A 139 -0.76 13.68 12.76
N GLN A 140 -0.40 13.16 13.92
CA GLN A 140 -0.18 11.73 14.11
C GLN A 140 -1.47 10.90 13.99
N ILE A 141 -2.58 11.36 14.55
CA ILE A 141 -3.82 10.55 14.61
C ILE A 141 -4.32 10.20 13.21
N GLN A 142 -4.33 11.15 12.26
CA GLN A 142 -4.75 10.85 10.88
C GLN A 142 -3.79 9.88 10.18
N GLY A 143 -2.48 10.05 10.39
CA GLY A 143 -1.45 9.13 9.87
C GLY A 143 -1.67 7.71 10.38
N LEU A 144 -1.77 7.57 11.70
CA LEU A 144 -1.97 6.29 12.38
C LEU A 144 -3.31 5.66 11.99
N ILE A 145 -4.42 6.40 12.03
CA ILE A 145 -5.73 5.86 11.67
C ILE A 145 -5.73 5.39 10.20
N GLY A 146 -5.19 6.21 9.30
CA GLY A 146 -5.15 5.88 7.88
C GLY A 146 -4.30 4.64 7.58
N VAL A 147 -3.11 4.54 8.17
CA VAL A 147 -2.22 3.39 7.91
C VAL A 147 -2.63 2.14 8.68
N TYR A 148 -2.96 2.23 9.98
CA TYR A 148 -3.27 1.04 10.78
C TYR A 148 -4.69 0.52 10.60
N PHE A 149 -5.65 1.37 10.26
CA PHE A 149 -7.03 0.93 10.01
C PHE A 149 -7.41 1.05 8.54
N GLY A 150 -7.14 2.19 7.90
CA GLY A 150 -7.50 2.41 6.50
C GLY A 150 -6.86 1.38 5.56
N LEU A 151 -5.55 1.15 5.66
CA LEU A 151 -4.84 0.25 4.76
C LEU A 151 -5.26 -1.22 4.92
N PRO A 152 -5.33 -1.82 6.14
CA PRO A 152 -5.82 -3.19 6.29
C PRO A 152 -7.28 -3.38 5.84
N LEU A 153 -8.17 -2.43 6.17
CA LEU A 153 -9.55 -2.47 5.70
C LEU A 153 -9.61 -2.39 4.16
N PHE A 154 -8.77 -1.57 3.54
CA PHE A 154 -8.69 -1.47 2.10
C PHE A 154 -8.18 -2.76 1.44
N LEU A 155 -7.13 -3.38 1.99
CA LEU A 155 -6.63 -4.67 1.53
C LEU A 155 -7.70 -5.77 1.68
N LEU A 156 -8.46 -5.76 2.77
CA LEU A 156 -9.59 -6.67 2.97
C LEU A 156 -10.70 -6.43 1.92
N ALA A 157 -10.93 -5.18 1.49
CA ALA A 157 -11.84 -4.87 0.39
C ALA A 157 -11.37 -5.40 -0.96
N LEU A 158 -10.08 -5.27 -1.26
CA LEU A 158 -9.48 -5.83 -2.47
C LEU A 158 -9.56 -7.35 -2.48
N TRP A 159 -9.28 -7.98 -1.34
CA TRP A 159 -9.43 -9.41 -1.13
C TRP A 159 -10.88 -9.88 -1.36
N ARG A 160 -11.87 -9.22 -0.74
CA ARG A 160 -13.29 -9.56 -0.88
C ARG A 160 -13.82 -9.37 -2.30
N ASN A 161 -13.15 -8.56 -3.12
CA ASN A 161 -13.43 -8.38 -4.55
C ASN A 161 -12.70 -9.39 -5.46
N GLY A 162 -12.00 -10.37 -4.89
CA GLY A 162 -11.30 -11.41 -5.64
C GLY A 162 -10.03 -10.94 -6.34
N PHE A 163 -9.51 -9.76 -5.96
CA PHE A 163 -8.27 -9.23 -6.54
C PHE A 163 -7.03 -9.93 -5.97
N ILE A 164 -7.12 -10.41 -4.74
CA ILE A 164 -6.07 -11.18 -4.05
C ILE A 164 -6.61 -12.61 -3.85
N PRO A 165 -6.26 -13.58 -4.70
CA PRO A 165 -6.67 -14.97 -4.50
C PRO A 165 -6.01 -15.50 -3.23
N TRP A 166 -6.82 -15.87 -2.24
CA TRP A 166 -6.34 -16.45 -1.00
C TRP A 166 -6.02 -17.92 -1.23
N CYS A 167 -4.74 -18.21 -1.50
CA CYS A 167 -4.27 -19.56 -1.75
C CYS A 167 -4.29 -20.48 -0.51
N ALA A 168 -4.61 -19.96 0.69
CA ALA A 168 -4.63 -20.74 1.91
C ALA A 168 -6.04 -21.22 2.28
N GLY A 169 -6.52 -22.29 1.65
CA GLY A 169 -7.51 -23.17 2.31
C GLY A 169 -8.86 -23.37 1.65
N SER A 170 -9.18 -22.76 0.51
CA SER A 170 -10.33 -23.21 -0.27
C SER A 170 -9.84 -24.08 -1.42
N GLY A 171 -10.15 -25.37 -1.42
CA GLY A 171 -9.86 -26.32 -2.51
C GLY A 171 -10.53 -25.99 -3.85
N ARG A 172 -10.89 -24.72 -4.08
CA ARG A 172 -11.29 -24.21 -5.39
C ARG A 172 -10.03 -23.86 -6.15
N SER A 173 -9.54 -24.87 -6.85
CA SER A 173 -8.71 -24.81 -8.05
C SER A 173 -8.43 -23.37 -8.52
N CYS A 174 -7.39 -22.77 -7.96
CA CYS A 174 -6.74 -21.64 -8.59
C CYS A 174 -6.06 -22.22 -9.83
N ILE A 175 -6.29 -21.59 -10.99
CA ILE A 175 -5.78 -21.97 -12.31
C ILE A 175 -6.69 -22.98 -13.06
N HIS A 176 -7.89 -22.54 -13.44
CA HIS A 176 -8.33 -22.83 -14.81
C HIS A 176 -7.96 -21.64 -15.68
N HIS A 177 -6.68 -21.60 -16.08
CA HIS A 177 -6.31 -20.95 -17.33
C HIS A 177 -7.13 -21.66 -18.42
N ARG A 178 -8.28 -21.08 -18.79
CA ARG A 178 -8.97 -21.45 -20.02
C ARG A 178 -8.08 -20.96 -21.16
N VAL A 179 -7.09 -21.77 -21.52
CA VAL A 179 -6.37 -21.66 -22.78
C VAL A 179 -7.43 -21.81 -23.86
N HIS A 180 -7.94 -20.69 -24.35
CA HIS A 180 -8.66 -20.68 -25.61
C HIS A 180 -7.63 -21.07 -26.67
N ASN A 181 -7.64 -22.34 -27.05
CA ASN A 181 -6.99 -22.85 -28.25
C ASN A 181 -7.84 -22.40 -29.46
N PRO A 182 -7.37 -21.47 -30.32
CA PRO A 182 -8.14 -21.06 -31.49
C PRO A 182 -7.88 -21.94 -32.72
N ALA A 183 -7.19 -23.09 -32.59
CA ALA A 183 -6.74 -23.88 -33.73
C ALA A 183 -7.41 -25.25 -33.84
N VAL A 184 -8.75 -25.36 -33.77
CA VAL A 184 -9.48 -26.55 -34.25
C VAL A 184 -10.86 -26.16 -34.80
N HIS A 185 -10.89 -25.39 -35.88
CA HIS A 185 -12.06 -25.33 -36.77
C HIS A 185 -11.60 -25.43 -38.22
N ALA A 186 -11.21 -26.63 -38.61
CA ALA A 186 -11.20 -27.03 -40.01
C ALA A 186 -11.75 -28.46 -40.09
N GLY A 187 -13.00 -28.55 -40.55
CA GLY A 187 -13.57 -29.71 -41.24
C GLY A 187 -13.71 -31.02 -40.45
N ILE A 188 -14.95 -31.49 -40.31
CA ILE A 188 -15.46 -32.72 -40.95
C ILE A 188 -16.78 -33.09 -40.30
N GLN A 189 -17.81 -33.23 -41.14
CA GLN A 189 -19.07 -33.84 -40.77
C GLN A 189 -18.92 -35.33 -40.48
N ARG A 190 -19.77 -35.80 -39.55
CA ARG A 190 -20.59 -37.03 -39.59
C ARG A 190 -20.39 -38.00 -38.42
N HIS A 191 -21.54 -38.57 -38.11
CA HIS A 191 -21.83 -39.83 -37.42
C HIS A 191 -21.98 -39.80 -35.90
N ARG A 192 -23.26 -39.92 -35.52
CA ARG A 192 -23.77 -40.59 -34.32
C ARG A 192 -22.90 -41.81 -34.02
N HIS A 193 -22.35 -41.88 -32.81
CA HIS A 193 -22.28 -43.13 -32.06
C HIS A 193 -22.42 -42.81 -30.57
N THR A 194 -23.48 -43.36 -30.01
CA THR A 194 -23.65 -43.65 -28.58
C THR A 194 -22.44 -44.43 -28.07
N ALA A 195 -21.74 -43.86 -27.08
CA ALA A 195 -20.90 -44.61 -26.16
C ALA A 195 -20.97 -43.95 -24.78
N LEU A 196 -21.69 -44.59 -23.89
CA LEU A 196 -21.54 -44.45 -22.45
C LEU A 196 -20.12 -44.85 -22.05
N CYS A 197 -19.48 -44.08 -21.17
CA CYS A 197 -18.59 -44.55 -20.10
C CYS A 197 -18.18 -43.37 -19.19
N PRO A 198 -17.74 -43.64 -17.95
CA PRO A 198 -18.36 -43.09 -16.75
C PRO A 198 -17.44 -42.14 -15.99
N GLY A 199 -18.02 -41.24 -15.20
CA GLY A 199 -17.25 -40.33 -14.34
C GLY A 199 -17.91 -38.98 -14.11
N THR A 200 -19.24 -38.92 -14.18
CA THR A 200 -20.01 -37.74 -13.77
C THR A 200 -19.99 -37.68 -12.25
N VAL A 201 -19.10 -36.88 -11.65
CA VAL A 201 -19.32 -36.38 -10.29
C VAL A 201 -20.48 -35.41 -10.36
N VAL A 202 -21.67 -35.96 -10.10
CA VAL A 202 -22.91 -35.24 -9.82
C VAL A 202 -22.70 -34.49 -8.51
N CYS A 203 -22.44 -33.18 -8.57
CA CYS A 203 -22.80 -32.28 -7.48
C CYS A 203 -24.28 -31.92 -7.66
N GLY A 204 -25.18 -32.76 -7.15
CA GLY A 204 -26.52 -32.35 -6.75
C GLY A 204 -26.41 -31.33 -5.60
N LEU A 205 -27.15 -30.21 -5.63
CA LEU A 205 -28.52 -30.09 -5.10
C LEU A 205 -28.53 -30.54 -3.62
N GLU A 206 -28.72 -29.67 -2.64
CA GLU A 206 -30.02 -29.13 -2.23
C GLU A 206 -29.80 -28.14 -1.08
N ASN A 207 -30.35 -26.93 -1.17
CA ASN A 207 -31.39 -26.47 -0.24
C ASN A 207 -31.77 -25.03 -0.55
N ALA A 208 -32.90 -24.91 -1.25
CA ALA A 208 -33.72 -23.71 -1.27
C ALA A 208 -35.15 -24.14 -0.91
N ARG A 209 -35.78 -23.31 -0.07
CA ARG A 209 -37.18 -23.30 0.41
C ARG A 209 -37.38 -24.14 1.69
N ALA A 210 -38.06 -23.66 2.73
CA ALA A 210 -39.10 -22.62 2.82
C ALA A 210 -38.80 -21.58 3.90
#